data_AF-A0A3N5J1V4-F1
#
_entry.id   AF-A0A3N5J1V4-F1
#
_cell.length_a   1.000
_cell.length_b   1.000
_cell.length_c   1.000
_cell.angle_alpha   90.00
_cell.angle_beta   90.00
_cell.angle_gamma   90.00
#
_symmetry.space_group_name_H-M   'P 1'
#
loop_
_entity.id
_entity.type
_entity.pdbx_description
1 polymer ?
#
loop_
_entity_poly.entity_id
_entity_poly.type
_entity_poly.pdbx_seq_one_letter_code
_entity_poly.pdbx_strand_id
1 'polypeptide(L)'
;MNETEAPDKRKNRPHLHGPGLFIFGTIFILCTVAIGFFVERELFSRVMFYIQQKKLPPFGEFYPYQMLLTMLFAFGLPLGMVFTFIYVIRHTEPPSLYVRRLILSGFGIFSIVILTPVIFGRELGNLFFGVMGISIIVFVLLTFWFTSKFRNRLDKAARVALDFKLLGYLCFGIVTWQVCGFANAPGFAIYPEKMIELGVKPFAVGQLKSIMIYFSVGWILTAIGFYKSMKHKRSETA
;
A
#
# COMPACT_ATOMS: atom_id res chain seq x y z
N MET A 1 -53.23 12.78 22.73
CA MET A 1 -52.80 11.81 21.70
C MET A 1 -51.50 11.21 22.18
N ASN A 2 -51.53 9.96 22.65
CA ASN A 2 -50.35 9.24 23.12
C ASN A 2 -49.64 8.66 21.90
N GLU A 3 -48.48 9.22 21.54
CA GLU A 3 -47.55 8.58 20.61
C GLU A 3 -47.02 7.31 21.26
N THR A 4 -47.43 6.18 20.71
CA THR A 4 -46.95 4.86 21.10
C THR A 4 -45.57 4.69 20.46
N GLU A 5 -44.51 4.94 21.23
CA GLU A 5 -43.13 4.66 20.81
C GLU A 5 -43.02 3.18 20.39
N ALA A 6 -42.77 2.96 19.10
CA ALA A 6 -42.55 1.62 18.57
C ALA A 6 -41.28 1.02 19.22
N PRO A 7 -41.33 -0.23 19.70
CA PRO A 7 -40.20 -0.84 20.40
C PRO A 7 -38.97 -0.91 19.49
N ASP A 8 -37.86 -0.33 19.94
CA ASP A 8 -36.57 -0.33 19.24
C ASP A 8 -36.04 -1.76 19.08
N LYS A 9 -36.29 -2.34 17.90
CA LYS A 9 -35.87 -3.69 17.49
C LYS A 9 -34.34 -3.81 17.33
N ARG A 10 -33.52 -2.80 17.63
CA ARG A 10 -32.05 -2.88 17.51
C ARG A 10 -31.36 -3.65 18.62
N LYS A 11 -32.05 -4.01 19.72
CA LYS A 11 -31.38 -4.50 20.93
C LYS A 11 -30.87 -5.95 20.92
N ASN A 12 -31.23 -6.77 19.91
CA ASN A 12 -30.89 -8.20 19.89
C ASN A 12 -30.20 -8.64 18.58
N ARG A 13 -29.11 -7.98 18.16
CA ARG A 13 -28.19 -8.61 17.21
C ARG A 13 -27.10 -9.35 18.00
N PRO A 14 -27.00 -10.69 17.88
CA PRO A 14 -25.92 -11.42 18.53
C PRO A 14 -24.58 -10.88 18.01
N HIS A 15 -23.70 -10.49 18.95
CA HIS A 15 -22.31 -10.14 18.69
C HIS A 15 -21.55 -11.40 18.26
N LEU A 16 -21.79 -11.83 17.02
CA LEU A 16 -21.18 -13.03 16.44
C LEU A 16 -19.77 -12.67 15.91
N HIS A 17 -18.74 -13.11 16.62
CA HIS A 17 -17.32 -13.20 16.23
C HIS A 17 -16.75 -12.00 15.44
N GLY A 18 -16.65 -10.83 16.07
CA GLY A 18 -16.11 -9.62 15.45
C GLY A 18 -14.60 -9.65 15.15
N PRO A 19 -13.71 -9.74 16.15
CA PRO A 19 -12.30 -9.37 15.97
C PRO A 19 -11.48 -10.37 15.15
N GLY A 20 -11.96 -11.60 14.94
CA GLY A 20 -11.20 -12.67 14.28
C GLY A 20 -10.75 -12.32 12.87
N LEU A 21 -11.57 -11.64 12.06
CA LEU A 21 -11.24 -11.30 10.68
C LEU A 21 -10.17 -10.19 10.58
N PHE A 22 -10.21 -9.23 11.51
CA PHE A 22 -9.19 -8.18 11.61
C PHE A 22 -7.84 -8.75 12.05
N ILE A 23 -7.87 -9.58 13.10
CA ILE A 23 -6.70 -10.26 13.63
C ILE A 23 -6.09 -11.15 12.54
N PHE A 24 -6.92 -11.93 11.83
CA PHE A 24 -6.48 -12.76 10.71
C PHE A 24 -5.83 -11.93 9.59
N GLY A 25 -6.48 -10.87 9.10
CA GLY A 25 -5.91 -10.03 8.05
C GLY A 25 -4.61 -9.34 8.47
N THR A 26 -4.51 -8.93 9.74
CA THR A 26 -3.30 -8.31 10.30
C THR A 26 -2.17 -9.33 10.44
N ILE A 27 -2.43 -10.51 10.98
CA ILE A 27 -1.47 -11.63 11.05
C ILE A 27 -1.00 -11.98 9.65
N PHE A 28 -1.90 -12.04 8.68
CA PHE A 28 -1.57 -12.38 7.30
C PHE A 28 -0.65 -11.34 6.65
N ILE A 29 -0.88 -10.04 6.87
CA ILE A 29 0.03 -8.96 6.46
C ILE A 29 1.41 -9.14 7.11
N LEU A 30 1.46 -9.38 8.42
CA LEU A 30 2.72 -9.55 9.14
C LEU A 30 3.50 -10.78 8.68
N CYS A 31 2.82 -11.92 8.46
CA CYS A 31 3.41 -13.12 7.90
C CYS A 31 3.95 -12.89 6.49
N THR A 32 3.23 -12.13 5.66
CA THR A 32 3.67 -11.78 4.30
C THR A 32 4.97 -10.97 4.34
N VAL A 33 5.05 -9.97 5.22
CA VAL A 33 6.27 -9.16 5.41
C VAL A 33 7.43 -10.04 5.89
N ALA A 34 7.20 -10.93 6.86
CA ALA A 34 8.21 -11.85 7.37
C ALA A 34 8.71 -12.84 6.29
N ILE A 35 7.81 -13.35 5.44
CA ILE A 35 8.16 -14.20 4.29
C ILE A 35 9.00 -13.40 3.29
N GLY A 36 8.68 -12.13 3.05
CA GLY A 36 9.48 -11.25 2.19
C GLY A 36 10.95 -11.17 2.61
N PHE A 37 11.22 -11.03 3.91
CA PHE A 37 12.58 -11.05 4.45
C PHE A 37 13.31 -12.39 4.21
N PHE A 38 12.60 -13.51 4.29
CA PHE A 38 13.17 -14.83 3.99
C PHE A 38 13.44 -15.01 2.50
N VAL A 39 12.49 -14.62 1.65
CA VAL A 39 12.61 -14.67 0.19
C VAL A 39 13.79 -13.84 -0.28
N GLU A 40 13.96 -12.61 0.24
CA GLU A 40 15.10 -11.75 -0.08
C GLU A 40 16.43 -12.42 0.29
N ARG A 41 16.54 -12.94 1.52
CA ARG A 41 17.78 -13.57 2.01
C ARG A 41 18.16 -14.82 1.21
N GLU A 42 17.17 -15.62 0.80
CA GLU A 42 17.41 -16.85 0.05
C GLU A 42 17.68 -16.62 -1.44
N LEU A 43 16.99 -15.65 -2.06
CA LEU A 43 17.33 -15.20 -3.42
C LEU A 43 18.74 -14.63 -3.45
N PHE A 44 19.12 -13.82 -2.45
CA PHE A 44 20.45 -13.20 -2.41
C PHE A 44 21.56 -14.24 -2.23
N SER A 45 21.39 -15.24 -1.36
CA SER A 45 22.39 -16.29 -1.14
C SER A 45 22.57 -17.18 -2.38
N ARG A 46 21.48 -17.54 -3.07
CA ARG A 46 21.53 -18.37 -4.28
C ARG A 46 22.06 -17.61 -5.49
N VAL A 47 21.63 -16.37 -5.71
CA VAL A 47 22.16 -15.52 -6.78
C VAL A 47 23.66 -15.30 -6.60
N MET A 48 24.14 -15.06 -5.37
CA MET A 48 25.57 -14.94 -5.08
C MET A 48 26.34 -16.26 -5.32
N PHE A 49 25.75 -17.39 -4.96
CA PHE A 49 26.33 -18.72 -5.23
C PHE A 49 26.46 -19.03 -6.73
N TYR A 50 25.44 -18.73 -7.53
CA TYR A 50 25.46 -18.95 -8.98
C TYR A 50 26.39 -17.99 -9.73
N ILE A 51 26.47 -16.72 -9.29
CA ILE A 51 27.45 -15.75 -9.81
C ILE A 51 28.88 -16.25 -9.57
N GLN A 52 29.17 -16.85 -8.41
CA GLN A 52 30.48 -17.43 -8.14
C GLN A 52 30.80 -18.66 -9.01
N GLN A 53 29.80 -19.43 -9.43
CA GLN A 53 30.02 -20.64 -10.23
C GLN A 53 30.01 -20.42 -11.76
N LYS A 54 29.74 -19.19 -12.25
CA LYS A 54 29.60 -18.88 -13.70
C LYS A 54 28.66 -19.83 -14.47
N LYS A 55 27.77 -20.52 -13.78
CA LYS A 55 26.74 -21.37 -14.36
C LYS A 55 25.40 -20.87 -13.87
N LEU A 56 24.69 -20.14 -14.71
CA LEU A 56 23.26 -19.89 -14.49
C LEU A 56 22.55 -21.24 -14.62
N PRO A 57 21.67 -21.61 -13.67
CA PRO A 57 20.84 -22.80 -13.85
C PRO A 57 19.96 -22.58 -15.09
N PRO A 58 19.60 -23.66 -15.82
CA PRO A 58 18.63 -23.54 -16.89
C PRO A 58 17.35 -22.91 -16.33
N PHE A 59 16.88 -21.83 -16.95
CA PHE A 59 15.61 -21.17 -16.62
C PHE A 59 14.49 -22.23 -16.70
N GLY A 60 14.03 -22.74 -15.55
CA GLY A 60 13.04 -23.82 -15.52
C GLY A 60 12.93 -24.57 -14.20
N GLU A 61 14.00 -24.65 -13.40
CA GLU A 61 13.95 -25.31 -12.08
C GLU A 61 13.62 -24.32 -10.95
N PHE A 62 12.52 -23.57 -11.10
CA PHE A 62 11.94 -22.90 -9.94
C PHE A 62 11.32 -23.96 -9.04
N TYR A 63 11.87 -24.14 -7.84
CA TYR A 63 11.27 -25.04 -6.87
C TYR A 63 9.86 -24.55 -6.55
N PRO A 64 8.84 -25.42 -6.59
CA PRO A 64 7.44 -25.02 -6.41
C PRO A 64 7.19 -24.29 -5.08
N TYR A 65 8.00 -24.54 -4.04
CA TYR A 65 7.91 -23.79 -2.79
C TYR A 65 8.35 -22.32 -2.92
N GLN A 66 9.35 -21.99 -3.75
CA GLN A 66 9.80 -20.60 -3.93
C GLN A 66 8.75 -19.79 -4.68
N MET A 67 8.17 -20.37 -5.73
CA MET A 67 7.06 -19.77 -6.45
C MET A 67 5.86 -19.53 -5.52
N LEU A 68 5.54 -20.49 -4.65
CA LEU A 68 4.51 -20.32 -3.63
C LEU A 68 4.82 -19.20 -2.64
N LEU A 69 6.06 -19.10 -2.13
CA LEU A 69 6.46 -18.02 -1.21
C LEU A 69 6.44 -16.65 -1.90
N THR A 70 6.87 -16.56 -3.15
CA THR A 70 6.79 -15.33 -3.95
C THR A 70 5.33 -14.94 -4.22
N MET A 71 4.46 -15.91 -4.50
CA MET A 71 3.02 -15.65 -4.66
C MET A 71 2.37 -15.22 -3.34
N LEU A 72 2.69 -15.88 -2.22
CA LEU A 72 2.24 -15.47 -0.89
C LEU A 72 2.74 -14.08 -0.54
N PHE A 73 3.97 -13.72 -0.89
CA PHE A 73 4.49 -12.37 -0.74
C PHE A 73 3.74 -11.35 -1.60
N ALA A 74 3.56 -11.65 -2.89
CA ALA A 74 2.95 -10.75 -3.86
C ALA A 74 1.46 -10.50 -3.60
N PHE A 75 0.72 -11.55 -3.23
CA PHE A 75 -0.73 -11.48 -3.04
C PHE A 75 -1.16 -11.39 -1.58
N GLY A 76 -0.29 -11.75 -0.64
CA GLY A 76 -0.62 -11.83 0.78
C GLY A 76 -0.95 -10.47 1.41
N LEU A 77 -0.18 -9.45 1.05
CA LEU A 77 -0.41 -8.08 1.53
C LEU A 77 -1.73 -7.50 0.97
N PRO A 78 -2.01 -7.55 -0.36
CA PRO A 78 -3.30 -7.18 -0.91
C PRO A 78 -4.49 -7.93 -0.28
N LEU A 79 -4.39 -9.26 -0.10
CA LEU A 79 -5.44 -10.07 0.53
C LEU A 79 -5.68 -9.70 2.00
N GLY A 80 -4.61 -9.51 2.77
CA GLY A 80 -4.71 -9.10 4.17
C GLY A 80 -5.34 -7.71 4.33
N MET A 81 -5.05 -6.79 3.42
CA MET A 81 -5.72 -5.47 3.34
C MET A 81 -7.22 -5.61 3.03
N VAL A 82 -7.60 -6.52 2.13
CA VAL A 82 -9.02 -6.79 1.83
C VAL A 82 -9.73 -7.35 3.07
N PHE A 83 -9.14 -8.29 3.81
CA PHE A 83 -9.76 -8.85 5.02
C PHE A 83 -9.92 -7.83 6.14
N THR A 84 -8.89 -7.02 6.40
CA THR A 84 -8.96 -5.93 7.38
C THR A 84 -9.99 -4.88 6.97
N PHE A 85 -10.09 -4.56 5.68
CA PHE A 85 -11.10 -3.65 5.15
C PHE A 85 -12.54 -4.19 5.31
N ILE A 86 -12.80 -5.45 4.96
CA ILE A 86 -14.11 -6.11 5.14
C ILE A 86 -14.54 -6.07 6.62
N TYR A 87 -13.60 -6.30 7.54
CA TYR A 87 -13.89 -6.22 8.97
C TYR A 87 -14.35 -4.81 9.39
N VAL A 88 -13.59 -3.79 8.99
CA VAL A 88 -13.87 -2.39 9.33
C VAL A 88 -15.27 -2.00 8.87
N ILE A 89 -15.65 -2.40 7.66
CA ILE A 89 -16.98 -2.15 7.08
C ILE A 89 -18.10 -2.83 7.85
N ARG A 90 -17.90 -4.09 8.27
CA ARG A 90 -18.94 -4.85 8.99
C ARG A 90 -19.22 -4.31 10.38
N HIS A 91 -18.26 -3.59 10.97
CA HIS A 91 -18.33 -3.07 12.34
C HIS A 91 -18.51 -1.55 12.41
N THR A 92 -18.60 -0.86 11.27
CA THR A 92 -19.11 0.51 11.24
C THR A 92 -20.64 0.47 11.08
N GLU A 93 -21.35 1.25 11.90
CA GLU A 93 -22.81 1.46 11.85
C GLU A 93 -23.34 1.72 10.43
N PRO A 94 -24.64 1.46 10.13
CA PRO A 94 -25.08 0.94 8.85
C PRO A 94 -24.52 1.74 7.66
N PRO A 95 -23.98 1.04 6.64
CA PRO A 95 -23.21 1.67 5.61
C PRO A 95 -24.08 2.64 4.83
N SER A 96 -23.80 3.93 4.99
CA SER A 96 -24.33 4.94 4.08
C SER A 96 -23.91 4.58 2.65
N LEU A 97 -24.66 5.07 1.65
CA LEU A 97 -24.33 4.91 0.22
C LEU A 97 -22.85 5.15 -0.12
N TYR A 98 -22.18 5.97 0.69
CA TYR A 98 -20.77 6.27 0.64
C TYR A 98 -19.87 5.04 0.86
N VAL A 99 -20.13 4.22 1.89
CA VAL A 99 -19.32 3.03 2.22
C VAL A 99 -19.42 1.97 1.12
N ARG A 100 -20.61 1.79 0.55
CA ARG A 100 -20.82 0.87 -0.60
C ARG A 100 -20.04 1.31 -1.84
N ARG A 101 -20.00 2.62 -2.13
CA ARG A 101 -19.17 3.17 -3.22
C ARG A 101 -17.68 2.96 -2.95
N LEU A 102 -17.26 3.11 -1.69
CA LEU A 102 -15.87 2.90 -1.25
C LEU A 102 -15.42 1.44 -1.42
N ILE A 103 -16.31 0.48 -1.15
CA ILE A 103 -16.08 -0.95 -1.39
C ILE A 103 -15.93 -1.25 -2.87
N LEU A 104 -16.85 -0.73 -3.69
CA LEU A 104 -16.80 -0.93 -5.14
C LEU A 104 -15.52 -0.33 -5.73
N SER A 105 -15.11 0.86 -5.25
CA SER A 105 -13.84 1.46 -5.67
C SER A 105 -12.64 0.65 -5.20
N GLY A 106 -12.67 0.12 -3.97
CA GLY A 106 -11.59 -0.72 -3.45
C GLY A 106 -11.42 -2.01 -4.25
N PHE A 107 -12.52 -2.67 -4.59
CA PHE A 107 -12.51 -3.86 -5.44
C PHE A 107 -12.06 -3.54 -6.86
N GLY A 108 -12.55 -2.44 -7.44
CA GLY A 108 -12.11 -1.98 -8.76
C GLY A 108 -10.61 -1.69 -8.82
N ILE A 109 -10.07 -0.99 -7.82
CA ILE A 109 -8.62 -0.72 -7.70
C ILE A 109 -7.85 -2.04 -7.59
N PHE A 110 -8.31 -2.98 -6.77
CA PHE A 110 -7.67 -4.29 -6.62
C PHE A 110 -7.67 -5.10 -7.93
N SER A 111 -8.79 -5.14 -8.64
CA SER A 111 -8.88 -5.81 -9.95
C SER A 111 -7.96 -5.16 -10.98
N ILE A 112 -7.84 -3.82 -10.99
CA ILE A 112 -6.91 -3.11 -11.87
C ILE A 112 -5.47 -3.53 -11.59
N VAL A 113 -5.05 -3.64 -10.33
CA VAL A 113 -3.67 -4.06 -9.98
C VAL A 113 -3.36 -5.46 -10.52
N ILE A 114 -4.30 -6.40 -10.46
CA ILE A 114 -4.11 -7.76 -10.97
C ILE A 114 -4.11 -7.80 -12.51
N LEU A 115 -4.99 -7.03 -13.15
CA LEU A 115 -5.15 -7.04 -14.60
C LEU A 115 -4.05 -6.24 -15.32
N THR A 116 -3.44 -5.26 -14.65
CA THR A 116 -2.43 -4.38 -15.27
C THR A 116 -1.22 -5.17 -15.80
N PRO A 117 -0.59 -6.09 -15.06
CA PRO A 117 0.50 -6.92 -15.59
C PRO A 117 0.05 -7.83 -16.75
N VAL A 118 -1.19 -8.33 -16.71
CA VAL A 118 -1.74 -9.22 -17.76
C VAL A 118 -1.95 -8.45 -19.07
N ILE A 119 -2.40 -7.20 -18.98
CA ILE A 119 -2.74 -6.37 -20.14
C ILE A 119 -1.50 -5.64 -20.68
N PHE A 120 -0.65 -5.11 -19.80
CA PHE A 120 0.44 -4.19 -20.16
C PHE A 120 1.85 -4.80 -20.00
N GLY A 121 1.99 -6.03 -19.49
CA GLY A 121 3.29 -6.63 -19.15
C GLY A 121 4.16 -7.10 -20.32
N ARG A 122 3.92 -6.64 -21.55
CA ARG A 122 4.65 -7.13 -22.73
C ARG A 122 5.95 -6.36 -23.00
N GLU A 123 5.96 -5.03 -22.85
CA GLU A 123 7.16 -4.20 -23.03
C GLU A 123 7.10 -2.91 -22.18
N LEU A 124 8.24 -2.45 -21.66
CA LEU A 124 8.32 -1.14 -21.01
C LEU A 124 8.34 -0.03 -22.07
N GLY A 125 7.18 0.55 -22.37
CA GLY A 125 7.11 1.75 -23.19
C GLY A 125 7.66 2.97 -22.45
N ASN A 126 8.74 3.58 -22.96
CA ASN A 126 9.29 4.83 -22.40
C ASN A 126 8.24 5.94 -22.28
N LEU A 127 7.33 6.03 -23.27
CA LEU A 127 6.22 6.98 -23.26
C LEU A 127 5.24 6.73 -22.11
N PHE A 128 4.93 5.46 -21.83
CA PHE A 128 4.01 5.09 -20.73
C PHE A 128 4.57 5.56 -19.39
N PHE A 129 5.84 5.26 -19.10
CA PHE A 129 6.48 5.71 -17.86
C PHE A 129 6.62 7.23 -17.77
N GLY A 130 6.93 7.90 -18.89
CA GLY A 130 7.00 9.37 -18.93
C GLY A 130 5.65 10.02 -18.63
N VAL A 131 4.58 9.60 -19.31
CA VAL A 131 3.22 10.14 -19.12
C VAL A 131 2.70 9.86 -17.72
N MET A 132 2.89 8.64 -17.21
CA MET A 132 2.46 8.28 -15.86
C MET A 132 3.25 9.04 -14.80
N GLY A 133 4.56 9.22 -14.99
CA GLY A 133 5.41 10.02 -14.10
C GLY A 133 4.96 11.47 -14.00
N ILE A 134 4.70 12.12 -15.15
CA ILE A 134 4.17 13.50 -15.19
C ILE A 134 2.80 13.55 -14.49
N SER A 135 1.92 12.58 -14.76
CA SER A 135 0.58 12.52 -14.16
C SER A 135 0.64 12.43 -12.63
N ILE A 136 1.55 11.61 -12.08
CA ILE A 136 1.77 11.51 -10.63
C ILE A 136 2.19 12.85 -10.04
N ILE A 137 3.14 13.56 -10.68
CA ILE A 137 3.57 14.88 -10.21
C ILE A 137 2.41 15.87 -10.21
N VAL A 138 1.62 15.91 -11.29
CA VAL A 138 0.42 16.76 -11.37
C VAL A 138 -0.55 16.44 -10.24
N PHE A 139 -0.82 15.17 -9.94
CA PHE A 139 -1.71 14.79 -8.85
C PHE A 139 -1.18 15.17 -7.46
N VAL A 140 0.13 15.05 -7.23
CA VAL A 140 0.76 15.51 -5.98
C VAL A 140 0.60 17.03 -5.83
N LEU A 141 0.88 17.79 -6.89
CA LEU A 141 0.73 19.25 -6.89
C LEU A 141 -0.72 19.68 -6.67
N LEU A 142 -1.68 19.04 -7.34
CA LEU A 142 -3.10 19.30 -7.14
C LEU A 142 -3.51 19.00 -5.70
N THR A 143 -3.04 17.89 -5.13
CA THR A 143 -3.31 17.53 -3.73
C THR A 143 -2.84 18.63 -2.78
N PHE A 144 -1.62 19.14 -2.95
CA PHE A 144 -1.09 20.23 -2.12
C PHE A 144 -1.80 21.56 -2.37
N TRP A 145 -2.10 21.88 -3.63
CA TRP A 145 -2.83 23.10 -3.99
C TRP A 145 -4.22 23.14 -3.35
N PHE A 146 -5.03 22.09 -3.55
CA PHE A 146 -6.35 22.00 -2.96
C PHE A 146 -6.27 22.04 -1.43
N THR A 147 -5.33 21.31 -0.84
CA THR A 147 -5.21 21.29 0.61
C THR A 147 -4.82 22.65 1.17
N SER A 148 -3.89 23.37 0.54
CA SER A 148 -3.50 24.74 0.93
C SER A 148 -4.70 25.70 0.93
N LYS A 149 -5.55 25.63 -0.11
CA LYS A 149 -6.74 26.49 -0.23
C LYS A 149 -7.75 26.30 0.91
N PHE A 150 -7.92 25.08 1.40
CA PHE A 150 -8.89 24.77 2.46
C PHE A 150 -8.29 24.77 3.87
N ARG A 151 -6.96 24.67 4.00
CA ARG A 151 -6.27 24.57 5.29
C ARG A 151 -6.59 25.70 6.26
N ASN A 152 -6.66 26.94 5.78
CA ASN A 152 -6.90 28.11 6.64
C ASN A 152 -8.33 28.19 7.20
N ARG A 153 -9.28 27.42 6.63
CA ARG A 153 -10.67 27.35 7.10
C ARG A 153 -10.87 26.35 8.23
N LEU A 154 -9.86 25.54 8.51
CA LEU A 154 -9.93 24.51 9.55
C LEU A 154 -9.53 25.09 10.92
N ASP A 155 -10.07 24.51 11.97
CA ASP A 155 -9.64 24.78 13.34
C ASP A 155 -8.17 24.31 13.54
N LYS A 156 -7.58 24.66 14.70
CA LYS A 156 -6.17 24.35 14.97
C LYS A 156 -5.93 22.84 15.06
N ALA A 157 -6.86 22.05 15.60
CA ALA A 157 -6.70 20.62 15.77
C ALA A 157 -6.85 19.85 14.45
N ALA A 158 -7.85 20.18 13.62
CA ALA A 158 -7.97 19.55 12.30
C ALA A 158 -6.84 19.96 11.36
N ARG A 159 -6.29 21.18 11.48
CA ARG A 159 -5.07 21.58 10.75
C ARG A 159 -3.89 20.67 11.07
N VAL A 160 -3.62 20.42 12.34
CA VAL A 160 -2.51 19.53 12.74
C VAL A 160 -2.75 18.12 12.19
N ALA A 161 -3.97 17.60 12.31
CA ALA A 161 -4.31 16.28 11.77
C ALA A 161 -4.12 16.19 10.25
N LEU A 162 -4.48 17.24 9.52
CA LEU A 162 -4.28 17.37 8.08
C LEU A 162 -2.80 17.46 7.71
N ASP A 163 -2.00 18.23 8.44
CA ASP A 163 -0.56 18.39 8.20
C ASP A 163 0.18 17.04 8.32
N PHE A 164 -0.17 16.20 9.31
CA PHE A 164 0.37 14.84 9.43
C PHE A 164 0.02 13.95 8.22
N LYS A 165 -1.22 14.04 7.72
CA LYS A 165 -1.63 13.28 6.52
C LYS A 165 -0.86 13.76 5.29
N LEU A 166 -0.70 15.07 5.12
CA LEU A 166 0.05 15.65 4.02
C LEU A 166 1.52 15.25 4.04
N LEU A 167 2.15 15.22 5.22
CA LEU A 167 3.52 14.75 5.36
C LEU A 167 3.64 13.26 4.98
N GLY A 168 2.66 12.44 5.37
CA GLY A 168 2.58 11.05 4.92
C GLY A 168 2.44 10.91 3.40
N TYR A 169 1.55 11.70 2.78
CA TYR A 169 1.40 11.73 1.32
C TYR A 169 2.65 12.24 0.60
N LEU A 170 3.39 13.19 1.18
CA LEU A 170 4.69 13.62 0.65
C LEU A 170 5.68 12.46 0.64
N CYS A 171 5.76 11.68 1.73
CA CYS A 171 6.60 10.47 1.76
C CYS A 171 6.19 9.49 0.66
N PHE A 172 4.89 9.24 0.46
CA PHE A 172 4.44 8.37 -0.63
C PHE A 172 4.77 8.93 -2.03
N GLY A 173 4.70 10.25 -2.21
CA GLY A 173 5.16 10.91 -3.44
C GLY A 173 6.66 10.67 -3.71
N ILE A 174 7.50 10.83 -2.69
CA ILE A 174 8.94 10.55 -2.77
C ILE A 174 9.19 9.08 -3.10
N VAL A 175 8.49 8.16 -2.45
CA VAL A 175 8.60 6.73 -2.73
C VAL A 175 8.22 6.44 -4.18
N THR A 176 7.12 7.00 -4.66
CA THR A 176 6.66 6.79 -6.04
C THR A 176 7.74 7.21 -7.04
N TRP A 177 8.38 8.36 -6.81
CA TRP A 177 9.52 8.81 -7.60
C TRP A 177 10.71 7.85 -7.54
N GLN A 178 11.08 7.40 -6.34
CA GLN A 178 12.21 6.48 -6.14
C GLN A 178 11.96 5.11 -6.79
N VAL A 179 10.72 4.59 -6.75
CA VAL A 179 10.36 3.31 -7.38
C VAL A 179 10.52 3.40 -8.89
N CYS A 180 10.11 4.51 -9.51
CA CYS A 180 10.32 4.73 -10.95
C CYS A 180 11.82 4.73 -11.31
N GLY A 181 12.65 5.43 -10.53
CA GLY A 181 14.10 5.48 -10.73
C GLY A 181 14.85 4.20 -10.34
N PHE A 182 14.30 3.38 -9.45
CA PHE A 182 14.84 2.07 -9.09
C PHE A 182 14.61 1.05 -10.21
N ALA A 183 13.39 1.00 -10.75
CA ALA A 183 13.04 0.07 -11.81
C ALA A 183 13.82 0.35 -13.10
N ASN A 184 13.95 1.63 -13.49
CA ASN A 184 14.68 2.06 -14.68
C ASN A 184 15.95 2.83 -14.30
N ALA A 185 16.44 3.75 -15.15
CA ALA A 185 17.57 4.61 -14.78
C ALA A 185 17.23 5.47 -13.53
N PRO A 186 18.14 5.59 -12.53
CA PRO A 186 19.52 5.10 -12.53
C PRO A 186 19.70 3.68 -11.93
N GLY A 187 18.68 3.05 -11.38
CA GLY A 187 18.79 1.76 -10.67
C GLY A 187 18.89 0.53 -11.56
N PHE A 188 18.24 0.54 -12.73
CA PHE A 188 18.15 -0.55 -13.70
C PHE A 188 17.76 -1.90 -13.09
N ALA A 189 16.93 -1.92 -12.03
CA ALA A 189 16.62 -3.15 -11.30
C ALA A 189 15.93 -4.23 -12.14
N ILE A 190 15.23 -3.83 -13.21
CA ILE A 190 14.58 -4.76 -14.15
C ILE A 190 15.50 -5.19 -15.31
N TYR A 191 16.68 -4.58 -15.44
CA TYR A 191 17.70 -4.88 -16.47
C TYR A 191 19.02 -5.26 -15.79
N PRO A 192 19.13 -6.47 -15.23
CA PRO A 192 20.26 -6.86 -14.39
C PRO A 192 21.61 -6.80 -15.12
N GLU A 193 21.62 -7.06 -16.43
CA GLU A 193 22.80 -6.95 -17.29
C GLU A 193 23.34 -5.52 -17.28
N LYS A 194 22.47 -4.52 -17.48
CA LYS A 194 22.83 -3.10 -17.42
C LYS A 194 23.21 -2.66 -16.03
N MET A 195 22.54 -3.18 -15.00
CA MET A 195 22.87 -2.88 -13.60
C MET A 195 24.30 -3.36 -13.24
N ILE A 196 24.71 -4.52 -13.76
CA ILE A 196 26.05 -5.07 -13.58
C ILE A 196 27.07 -4.28 -14.41
N GLU A 197 26.77 -4.06 -15.70
CA GLU A 197 27.64 -3.32 -16.63
C GLU A 197 27.97 -1.91 -16.13
N LEU A 198 26.96 -1.19 -15.62
CA LEU A 198 27.10 0.17 -15.13
C LEU A 198 27.54 0.25 -13.66
N GLY A 199 27.68 -0.88 -12.96
CA GLY A 199 28.12 -0.92 -11.56
C GLY A 199 27.16 -0.25 -10.57
N VAL A 200 25.88 -0.08 -10.90
CA VAL A 200 24.90 0.70 -10.11
C VAL A 200 24.17 -0.13 -9.03
N LYS A 201 24.53 -1.40 -8.83
CA LYS A 201 23.92 -2.26 -7.80
C LYS A 201 23.90 -1.63 -6.39
N PRO A 202 25.00 -1.01 -5.88
CA PRO A 202 24.97 -0.37 -4.56
C PRO A 202 23.96 0.78 -4.48
N PHE A 203 23.82 1.54 -5.57
CA PHE A 203 22.84 2.62 -5.67
C PHE A 203 21.41 2.08 -5.64
N ALA A 204 21.10 1.04 -6.41
CA ALA A 204 19.79 0.39 -6.41
C ALA A 204 19.41 -0.16 -5.03
N VAL A 205 20.36 -0.77 -4.31
CA VAL A 205 20.15 -1.22 -2.91
C VAL A 205 19.88 -0.04 -1.98
N GLY A 206 20.61 1.06 -2.13
CA GLY A 206 20.38 2.30 -1.39
C GLY A 206 18.97 2.86 -1.62
N GLN A 207 18.54 2.93 -2.87
CA GLN A 207 17.18 3.36 -3.22
C GLN A 207 16.10 2.48 -2.63
N LEU A 208 16.26 1.15 -2.68
CA LEU A 208 15.30 0.22 -2.09
C LEU A 208 15.17 0.41 -0.57
N LYS A 209 16.28 0.62 0.13
CA LYS A 209 16.27 0.96 1.56
C LYS A 209 15.54 2.27 1.83
N SER A 210 15.80 3.31 1.04
CA SER A 210 15.09 4.59 1.15
C SER A 210 13.58 4.43 0.92
N ILE A 211 13.18 3.66 -0.10
CA ILE A 211 11.76 3.36 -0.39
C ILE A 211 11.09 2.77 0.84
N MET A 212 11.69 1.77 1.49
CA MET A 212 11.11 1.12 2.67
C MET A 212 11.01 2.06 3.87
N ILE A 213 12.02 2.90 4.10
CA ILE A 213 12.01 3.90 5.17
C ILE A 213 10.88 4.90 4.95
N TYR A 214 10.79 5.48 3.75
CA TYR A 214 9.75 6.48 3.44
C TYR A 214 8.35 5.88 3.44
N PHE A 215 8.15 4.63 2.99
CA PHE A 215 6.87 3.95 3.14
C PHE A 215 6.48 3.80 4.61
N SER A 216 7.40 3.32 5.45
CA SER A 216 7.14 3.11 6.87
C SER A 216 6.78 4.42 7.56
N VAL A 217 7.58 5.47 7.34
CA VAL A 217 7.33 6.82 7.88
C VAL A 217 6.00 7.38 7.34
N GLY A 218 5.75 7.24 6.04
CA GLY A 218 4.52 7.71 5.40
C GLY A 218 3.27 7.12 6.06
N TRP A 219 3.24 5.80 6.25
CA TRP A 219 2.13 5.11 6.91
C TRP A 219 1.96 5.53 8.37
N ILE A 220 3.05 5.66 9.13
CA ILE A 220 2.99 6.11 10.54
C ILE A 220 2.39 7.52 10.62
N LEU A 221 2.86 8.45 9.80
CA LEU A 221 2.37 9.84 9.79
C LEU A 221 0.90 9.92 9.39
N THR A 222 0.50 9.20 8.35
CA THR A 222 -0.90 9.13 7.92
C THR A 222 -1.78 8.54 9.03
N ALA A 223 -1.34 7.47 9.71
CA ALA A 223 -2.07 6.88 10.83
C ALA A 223 -2.22 7.86 12.00
N ILE A 224 -1.17 8.59 12.37
CA ILE A 224 -1.22 9.65 13.39
C ILE A 224 -2.23 10.74 12.98
N GLY A 225 -2.21 11.16 11.71
CA GLY A 225 -3.16 12.14 11.19
C GLY A 225 -4.62 11.69 11.29
N PHE A 226 -4.90 10.41 11.00
CA PHE A 226 -6.23 9.83 11.20
C PHE A 226 -6.62 9.76 12.68
N TYR A 227 -5.72 9.28 13.55
CA TYR A 227 -5.95 9.23 14.99
C TYR A 227 -6.30 10.60 15.56
N LYS A 228 -5.54 11.64 15.20
CA LYS A 228 -5.82 13.02 15.64
C LYS A 228 -7.15 13.55 15.13
N SER A 229 -7.53 13.23 13.90
CA SER A 229 -8.84 13.63 13.34
C SER A 229 -10.00 13.03 14.13
N MET A 230 -9.89 11.76 14.53
CA MET A 230 -10.93 11.07 15.31
C MET A 230 -11.02 11.61 16.74
N LYS A 231 -9.88 11.88 17.38
CA LYS A 231 -9.85 12.43 18.74
C LYS A 231 -10.53 13.80 18.81
N HIS A 232 -10.29 14.67 17.82
CA HIS A 232 -10.88 16.00 17.76
C HIS A 232 -12.42 15.95 17.62
N LYS A 233 -12.94 15.09 16.73
CA LYS A 233 -14.39 14.93 16.56
C LYS A 233 -15.09 14.50 17.85
N ARG A 234 -14.44 13.65 18.66
CA ARG A 234 -15.00 13.18 19.94
C ARG A 234 -15.10 14.29 20.99
N SER A 235 -14.19 15.26 20.99
CA SER A 235 -14.22 16.40 21.92
C SER A 235 -15.26 17.46 21.56
N GLU A 236 -15.76 17.50 20.33
CA GLU A 236 -16.83 18.42 19.94
C GLU A 236 -18.23 17.90 20.28
N THR A 237 -18.36 16.57 20.45
CA THR A 237 -19.63 15.90 20.75
C THR A 237 -19.86 15.61 22.24
N ALA A 238 -18.85 15.83 23.07
CA ALA A 238 -18.87 15.59 24.51
C ALA A 238 -18.99 16.92 25.26
#